data_AF-A0A293MS42-F1
#
_entry.id   AF-A0A293MS42-F1
#
_cell.length_a   1.000
_cell.length_b   1.000
_cell.length_c   1.000
_cell.angle_alpha   90.00
_cell.angle_beta   90.00
_cell.angle_gamma   90.00
#
_symmetry.space_group_name_H-M   'P 1'
#
loop_
_entity.id
_entity.type
_entity.pdbx_description
1 polymer ?
#
loop_
_entity_poly.entity_id
_entity_poly.type
_entity_poly.pdbx_seq_one_letter_code
_entity_poly.pdbx_strand_id
1 'polypeptide(L)'
;MDHHEVVGVVATTMAHELGHNFGMEHDDKDIKCICPEKRCIMASASTSPPSPSQWSSCSKHYLQLAFEQGRDHCLWNLPEDIVGPVCGNG
;
A
#
# COMPACT_ATOMS: atom_id res chain seq x y z
N MET A 1 -5.36 -22.65 -6.81
CA MET A 1 -5.15 -21.25 -7.23
C MET A 1 -6.01 -20.42 -6.30
N ASP A 2 -5.44 -19.99 -5.18
CA ASP A 2 -6.16 -19.21 -4.17
C ASP A 2 -6.28 -17.77 -4.65
N HIS A 3 -7.32 -17.52 -5.45
CA HIS A 3 -7.76 -16.17 -5.78
C HIS A 3 -9.01 -15.90 -4.96
N HIS A 4 -8.91 -14.96 -4.01
CA HIS A 4 -10.06 -14.49 -3.27
C HIS A 4 -11.01 -13.78 -4.25
N GLU A 5 -12.26 -14.25 -4.39
CA GLU A 5 -13.21 -13.74 -5.40
C GLU A 5 -13.58 -12.25 -5.21
N VAL A 6 -13.28 -11.69 -4.04
CA VAL A 6 -13.51 -10.27 -3.73
C VAL A 6 -12.31 -9.42 -4.17
N VAL A 7 -12.49 -8.67 -5.26
CA VAL A 7 -11.49 -7.76 -5.85
C VAL A 7 -10.83 -6.85 -4.83
N GLY A 8 -11.59 -6.31 -3.86
CA GLY A 8 -11.05 -5.43 -2.82
C GLY A 8 -10.00 -6.10 -1.94
N VAL A 9 -10.15 -7.39 -1.62
CA VAL A 9 -9.16 -8.12 -0.82
C VAL A 9 -7.88 -8.30 -1.62
N VAL A 10 -7.98 -8.69 -2.89
CA VAL A 10 -6.82 -8.81 -3.77
C VAL A 10 -6.11 -7.46 -3.94
N ALA A 11 -6.86 -6.38 -4.16
CA ALA A 11 -6.30 -5.04 -4.30
C ALA A 11 -5.56 -4.58 -3.03
N THR A 12 -6.16 -4.78 -1.84
CA THR A 12 -5.49 -4.47 -0.57
C THR A 12 -4.24 -5.33 -0.36
N THR A 13 -4.29 -6.63 -0.66
CA THR A 13 -3.11 -7.50 -0.56
C THR A 13 -2.01 -7.04 -1.51
N MET A 14 -2.32 -6.72 -2.76
CA MET A 14 -1.34 -6.18 -3.71
C MET A 14 -0.73 -4.87 -3.20
N ALA A 15 -1.56 -3.97 -2.66
CA ALA A 15 -1.08 -2.73 -2.07
C ALA A 15 -0.16 -3.01 -0.87
N HIS A 16 -0.52 -3.93 0.03
CA HIS A 16 0.27 -4.33 1.19
C HIS A 16 1.68 -4.82 0.80
N GLU A 17 1.76 -5.77 -0.13
CA GLU A 17 3.05 -6.30 -0.58
C GLU A 17 3.89 -5.26 -1.34
N LEU A 18 3.25 -4.36 -2.10
CA LEU A 18 3.94 -3.21 -2.69
C LEU A 18 4.46 -2.25 -1.61
N GLY A 19 3.73 -2.07 -0.51
CA GLY A 19 4.18 -1.29 0.65
C GLY A 19 5.49 -1.84 1.22
N HIS A 20 5.62 -3.16 1.34
CA HIS A 20 6.88 -3.79 1.75
C HIS A 20 8.03 -3.55 0.76
N ASN A 21 7.78 -3.52 -0.55
CA ASN A 21 8.80 -3.11 -1.53
C ASN A 21 9.28 -1.66 -1.29
N PHE A 22 8.40 -0.80 -0.80
CA PHE A 22 8.71 0.57 -0.39
C PHE A 22 9.31 0.69 1.03
N GLY A 23 9.64 -0.42 1.68
CA GLY A 23 10.23 -0.44 3.02
C GLY A 23 9.24 -0.13 4.14
N MET A 24 7.93 -0.17 3.88
CA MET A 24 6.92 -0.07 4.93
C MET A 24 6.93 -1.34 5.78
N GLU A 25 6.79 -1.14 7.08
CA GLU A 25 6.61 -2.21 8.06
C GLU A 25 5.18 -2.25 8.58
N HIS A 26 4.82 -3.35 9.25
CA HIS A 26 3.48 -3.49 9.83
C HIS A 26 3.17 -2.42 10.88
N ASP A 27 1.92 -1.99 10.92
CA ASP A 27 1.43 -0.95 11.84
C ASP A 27 1.49 -1.34 13.33
N ASP A 28 1.57 -2.64 13.67
CA ASP A 28 1.68 -3.12 15.05
C ASP A 28 3.11 -3.05 15.63
N LYS A 29 4.13 -2.81 14.80
CA LYS A 29 5.51 -2.63 15.30
C LYS A 29 5.70 -1.31 16.03
N ASP A 30 4.91 -0.29 15.69
CA ASP A 30 5.01 1.05 16.27
C ASP A 30 3.72 1.42 17.02
N ILE A 31 3.81 1.61 18.33
CA ILE A 31 2.65 1.83 19.22
C ILE A 31 1.89 3.15 18.98
N LYS A 32 2.35 3.98 18.03
CA LYS A 32 1.85 5.33 17.74
C LYS A 32 1.28 5.50 16.32
N CYS A 33 1.12 4.42 15.54
CA CYS A 33 0.56 4.55 14.20
C CYS A 33 -0.90 5.04 14.24
N ILE A 34 -1.18 6.14 13.55
CA ILE A 34 -2.52 6.68 13.41
C ILE A 34 -3.11 6.15 12.11
N CYS A 35 -4.24 5.45 12.21
CA CYS A 35 -4.99 4.97 11.06
C CYS A 35 -6.32 5.73 10.95
N PRO A 36 -6.66 6.30 9.76
CA PRO A 36 -7.95 6.97 9.55
C PRO A 36 -9.13 5.99 9.44
N GLU A 37 -8.85 4.71 9.21
CA GLU A 37 -9.83 3.62 9.18
C GLU A 37 -9.66 2.71 10.41
N LYS A 38 -10.54 1.72 10.57
CA LYS A 38 -10.43 0.71 11.64
C LYS A 38 -9.14 -0.13 11.52
N ARG A 39 -8.67 -0.34 10.29
CA ARG A 39 -7.42 -1.02 9.94
C ARG A 39 -6.85 -0.33 8.72
N CYS A 40 -5.53 -0.25 8.62
CA CYS A 40 -4.84 0.31 7.47
C CYS A 40 -4.23 -0.81 6.64
N ILE A 41 -3.77 -0.47 5.43
CA ILE A 41 -3.23 -1.45 4.48
C ILE A 41 -2.09 -2.29 5.09
N MET A 42 -1.23 -1.70 5.93
CA MET A 42 -0.09 -2.38 6.59
C MET A 42 -0.43 -3.08 7.91
N ALA A 43 -1.70 -3.33 8.22
CA ALA A 43 -2.04 -4.17 9.37
C ALA A 43 -1.51 -5.60 9.17
N SER A 44 -0.88 -6.20 10.19
CA SER A 44 -0.30 -7.56 10.12
C SER A 44 -1.29 -8.70 9.91
N ALA A 45 -2.56 -8.50 10.24
CA ALA A 45 -3.59 -9.52 10.13
C ALA A 45 -4.35 -9.40 8.80
N SER A 46 -4.60 -10.56 8.19
CA SER A 46 -5.33 -10.70 6.92
C SER A 46 -6.67 -9.97 6.95
N THR A 47 -7.00 -9.32 5.83
CA THR A 47 -8.21 -8.52 5.68
C THR A 47 -9.37 -9.37 5.18
N SER A 48 -10.24 -9.77 6.11
CA SER A 48 -11.64 -10.03 5.77
C SER A 48 -12.31 -8.71 5.38
N PRO A 49 -13.29 -8.71 4.45
CA PRO A 49 -14.04 -7.50 4.11
C PRO A 49 -14.62 -6.81 5.36
N PRO A 50 -14.64 -5.46 5.41
CA PRO A 50 -14.24 -4.53 4.35
C PRO A 50 -12.71 -4.38 4.23
N SER A 51 -12.23 -4.35 2.98
CA SER A 51 -10.81 -4.22 2.65
C SER A 51 -10.36 -2.76 2.84
N PRO A 52 -9.30 -2.50 3.63
CA PRO A 52 -8.83 -1.14 3.89
C PRO A 52 -8.21 -0.50 2.65
N SER A 53 -8.42 0.80 2.53
CA SER A 53 -7.94 1.61 1.40
C SER A 53 -6.94 2.68 1.80
N GLN A 54 -6.72 2.87 3.11
CA GLN A 54 -5.90 3.95 3.64
C GLN A 54 -4.59 3.44 4.25
N TRP A 55 -3.54 4.24 4.05
CA TRP A 55 -2.24 4.10 4.71
C TRP A 55 -2.25 4.74 6.10
N SER A 56 -1.52 4.15 7.05
CA SER A 56 -1.32 4.76 8.38
C SER A 56 -0.31 5.90 8.33
N SER A 57 -0.20 6.66 9.42
CA SER A 57 0.88 7.66 9.57
C SER A 57 2.27 7.03 9.52
N CYS A 58 2.44 5.79 10.02
CA CYS A 58 3.71 5.08 9.98
C CYS A 58 4.07 4.62 8.56
N SER A 59 3.10 4.08 7.81
CA SER A 59 3.34 3.68 6.41
C SER A 59 3.83 4.87 5.57
N LYS A 60 3.23 6.05 5.77
CA LYS A 60 3.66 7.30 5.10
C LYS A 60 5.07 7.73 5.52
N HIS A 61 5.42 7.58 6.80
CA HIS A 61 6.75 7.89 7.29
C HIS A 61 7.82 6.96 6.72
N TYR A 62 7.56 5.65 6.65
CA TYR A 62 8.48 4.70 6.03
C TYR A 62 8.67 4.98 4.53
N LEU A 63 7.60 5.29 3.81
CA LEU A 63 7.69 5.67 2.39
C LEU A 63 8.58 6.90 2.19
N GLN A 64 8.39 7.93 3.01
CA GLN A 64 9.23 9.12 2.98
C GLN A 64 10.71 8.77 3.22
N LEU A 65 10.99 7.96 4.25
CA LEU A 65 12.36 7.51 4.56
C LEU A 65 12.99 6.73 3.41
N ALA A 66 12.21 5.87 2.73
CA ALA A 66 12.68 5.12 1.57
C ALA A 66 13.05 6.06 0.40
N PHE A 67 12.26 7.10 0.16
CA PHE A 67 12.53 8.09 -0.89
C PHE A 67 13.73 8.96 -0.55
N GLU A 68 13.89 9.38 0.70
CA GLU A 68 15.08 10.10 1.19
C GLU A 68 16.37 9.27 1.03
N GLN A 69 16.25 7.94 1.02
CA GLN A 69 17.35 7.00 0.73
C GLN A 69 17.56 6.73 -0.77
N GLY A 70 16.80 7.37 -1.67
CA GLY A 70 16.90 7.22 -3.12
C GLY A 70 16.29 5.93 -3.68
N ARG A 71 15.36 5.29 -2.95
CA ARG A 71 14.71 4.04 -3.39
C ARG A 71 13.60 4.24 -4.43
N ASP A 72 13.41 5.46 -4.90
CA ASP A 72 12.37 5.87 -5.85
C ASP A 72 12.91 6.21 -7.25
N HIS A 73 14.23 6.13 -7.46
CA HIS A 73 14.86 6.61 -8.69
C HIS A 73 14.24 6.03 -9.99
N CYS A 74 13.85 4.75 -9.99
CA CYS A 74 13.23 4.11 -11.15
C CYS A 74 11.74 4.46 -11.37
N LEU A 75 11.15 5.27 -10.50
CA LEU A 75 9.73 5.64 -10.53
C LEU A 75 9.50 7.06 -11.06
N TRP A 76 10.56 7.74 -11.47
CA TRP A 76 10.51 9.16 -11.89
C TRP A 76 10.13 9.34 -13.36
N ASN A 77 10.08 8.26 -14.13
CA ASN A 77 9.64 8.29 -15.52
C ASN A 77 8.16 7.89 -15.63
N LEU A 78 7.48 8.48 -16.61
CA LEU A 78 6.15 8.03 -17.03
C LEU A 78 6.28 6.73 -17.84
N PRO A 79 5.34 5.79 -17.71
CA PRO A 79 5.29 4.62 -18.58
C PRO A 79 4.89 5.01 -20.01
N GLU A 80 5.46 4.34 -21.01
CA GLU A 80 5.12 4.56 -22.44
C GLU A 80 3.82 3.84 -22.83
N ASP A 81 3.60 2.64 -22.29
CA ASP A 81 2.41 1.83 -22.52
C ASP A 81 1.60 1.69 -21.22
N ILE A 82 0.29 1.93 -21.33
CA ILE A 82 -0.65 1.79 -20.22
C ILE A 82 -1.81 0.86 -20.61
N VAL A 83 -2.23 0.04 -19.66
CA VAL A 83 -3.38 -0.86 -19.83
C VAL A 83 -4.62 -0.20 -19.23
N GLY A 84 -5.70 -0.12 -20.00
CA GLY A 84 -7.01 0.34 -19.53
C GLY A 84 -6.99 1.81 -19.07
N PRO A 85 -6.81 2.79 -19.98
CA PRO A 85 -6.85 4.20 -19.62
C PRO A 85 -8.21 4.57 -19.01
N VAL A 86 -8.20 5.21 -17.84
CA VAL A 86 -9.40 5.69 -17.14
C VAL A 86 -9.22 7.17 -16.83
N CYS A 87 -10.20 8.01 -17.17
CA CYS A 87 -10.15 9.44 -16.83
C CYS A 87 -10.14 9.62 -15.30
N GLY A 88 -9.11 10.32 -14.77
CA GLY A 88 -8.99 10.67 -13.35
C GLY A 88 -8.32 9.62 -12.44
N ASN A 89 -7.53 8.69 -13.00
CA ASN A 89 -6.79 7.66 -12.26
C ASN A 89 -5.34 8.06 -11.89
N GLY A 90 -5.05 9.36 -11.90
CA GLY A 90 -3.78 10.04 -11.64
C GLY A 90 -3.94 11.53 -11.91
#